data_AF-R1IFD7-F1
#
_entry.id   AF-R1IFD7-F1
#
_cell.length_a   1.000
_cell.length_b   1.000
_cell.length_c   1.000
_cell.angle_alpha   90.00
_cell.angle_beta   90.00
_cell.angle_gamma   90.00
#
_symmetry.space_group_name_H-M   'P 1'
#
loop_
_entity.id
_entity.type
_entity.pdbx_description
1 polymer ?
#
loop_
_entity_poly.entity_id
_entity_poly.type
_entity_poly.pdbx_seq_one_letter_code
_entity_poly.pdbx_strand_id
1 'polypeptide(L)'
;MSRWENSTALVPHAAVRRYETMLGIRGEALVAITDTVARYYRGTADAAPRLARCEIADDIAARRLDTLVDLAVTGGNVSGPEWNELTALLCRTPYAILSPKRTWETLSERLLTEMAISDGVKWMHRAEAFQRLMAHPVGGAAAIAAAASASADLGVQSMVGTVSVFDSTAAPAAAGLVVGHLASPLTDRTFAGALLACFRKVGQGHFRSGQLVVVSDLLTDLLGGPVSAGSAALAGAILRQLPLGLRQRVPVRIWNVLAAELPGPPEWSATDEIAAAVAATDTEAWDDAVLRELIREALFADVFDQRLYAQFMIYSTPCRAPVARELGAALRHRRRDKDWAVPLVEALRVIGGPAERRDIELLVLDRALPAAVRDTAASALGHVGGTSPDAFWVTALAATRLNYHTTAGQPEISVLDRLVYAMGMAGADGALSRVSATPDLPVRIRASARWWLSLSPCLRQSART
;
A
#
# COMPACT_ATOMS: atom_id res chain seq x y z
N MET A 1 -25.51 -10.94 20.63
CA MET A 1 -25.02 -10.16 19.48
C MET A 1 -25.38 -8.69 19.64
N SER A 2 -24.42 -7.78 19.50
CA SER A 2 -24.63 -6.33 19.63
C SER A 2 -25.26 -5.70 18.37
N ARG A 3 -25.80 -4.46 18.47
CA ARG A 3 -26.36 -3.71 17.33
C ARG A 3 -25.34 -3.48 16.20
N TRP A 4 -24.05 -3.46 16.52
CA TRP A 4 -22.95 -3.28 15.58
C TRP A 4 -22.62 -4.54 14.79
N GLU A 5 -22.73 -5.71 15.43
CA GLU A 5 -22.47 -7.02 14.78
C GLU A 5 -23.44 -7.28 13.63
N ASN A 6 -24.65 -6.73 13.70
CA ASN A 6 -25.65 -6.80 12.61
C ASN A 6 -25.54 -5.64 11.61
N SER A 7 -24.50 -4.80 11.69
CA SER A 7 -24.30 -3.60 10.85
C SER A 7 -25.45 -2.58 10.88
N THR A 8 -26.30 -2.60 11.90
CA THR A 8 -27.47 -1.69 12.02
C THR A 8 -27.10 -0.28 12.50
N ALA A 9 -25.87 -0.10 13.00
CA ALA A 9 -25.32 1.19 13.41
C ALA A 9 -23.80 1.21 13.18
N LEU A 10 -23.22 2.39 12.96
CA LEU A 10 -21.78 2.57 12.91
C LEU A 10 -21.15 2.23 14.27
N VAL A 11 -19.99 1.59 14.24
CA VAL A 11 -19.22 1.29 15.45
C VAL A 11 -18.64 2.60 15.99
N PRO A 12 -18.84 2.92 17.29
CA PRO A 12 -18.20 4.08 17.90
C PRO A 12 -16.68 3.92 17.94
N HIS A 13 -15.95 4.98 17.60
CA HIS A 13 -14.48 5.03 17.72
C HIS A 13 -14.04 4.67 19.14
N ALA A 14 -14.73 5.20 20.15
CA ALA A 14 -14.44 4.90 21.56
C ALA A 14 -14.60 3.40 21.92
N ALA A 15 -15.49 2.67 21.24
CA ALA A 15 -15.66 1.24 21.46
C ALA A 15 -14.45 0.47 20.92
N VAL A 16 -14.01 0.78 19.70
CA VAL A 16 -12.79 0.19 19.09
C VAL A 16 -11.56 0.48 19.97
N ARG A 17 -11.41 1.72 20.45
CA ARG A 17 -10.33 2.11 21.35
C ARG A 17 -10.30 1.31 22.65
N ARG A 18 -11.46 0.95 23.21
CA ARG A 18 -11.53 0.11 24.41
C ARG A 18 -11.03 -1.32 24.13
N TYR A 19 -11.34 -1.89 22.98
CA TYR A 19 -10.79 -3.19 22.58
C TYR A 19 -9.27 -3.13 22.46
N GLU A 20 -8.72 -2.05 21.90
CA GLU A 20 -7.26 -1.91 21.83
C GLU A 20 -6.61 -1.93 23.21
N THR A 21 -7.21 -1.23 24.18
CA THR A 21 -6.76 -1.24 25.57
C THR A 21 -6.89 -2.62 26.20
N MET A 22 -8.01 -3.31 26.01
CA MET A 22 -8.23 -4.65 26.57
C MET A 22 -7.28 -5.70 26.01
N LEU A 23 -6.96 -5.62 24.72
CA LEU A 23 -6.06 -6.55 24.03
C LEU A 23 -4.57 -6.19 24.19
N GLY A 24 -4.26 -5.07 24.88
CA GLY A 24 -2.89 -4.60 25.05
C GLY A 24 -2.20 -4.24 23.73
N ILE A 25 -2.96 -3.95 22.67
CA ILE A 25 -2.41 -3.57 21.37
C ILE A 25 -2.21 -2.05 21.32
N ARG A 26 -1.32 -1.61 20.41
CA ARG A 26 -1.00 -0.18 20.27
C ARG A 26 -2.26 0.62 19.92
N GLY A 27 -2.43 1.75 20.60
CA GLY A 27 -3.54 2.67 20.34
C GLY A 27 -3.62 3.11 18.88
N GLU A 28 -4.86 3.26 18.40
CA GLU A 28 -5.27 3.57 17.03
C GLU A 28 -4.97 2.48 15.98
N ALA A 29 -4.40 1.33 16.34
CA ALA A 29 -4.15 0.26 15.37
C ALA A 29 -5.45 -0.34 14.79
N LEU A 30 -6.41 -0.71 15.65
CA LEU A 30 -7.71 -1.21 15.22
C LEU A 30 -8.56 -0.12 14.58
N VAL A 31 -8.41 1.12 15.02
CA VAL A 31 -9.09 2.26 14.38
C VAL A 31 -8.63 2.42 12.93
N ALA A 32 -7.31 2.51 12.71
CA ALA A 32 -6.74 2.71 11.38
C ALA A 32 -7.10 1.57 10.42
N ILE A 33 -7.00 0.32 10.88
CA ILE A 33 -7.35 -0.82 10.03
C ILE A 33 -8.84 -0.84 9.73
N THR A 34 -9.71 -0.56 10.72
CA THR A 34 -11.15 -0.56 10.51
C THR A 34 -11.57 0.51 9.51
N ASP A 35 -11.07 1.73 9.65
CA ASP A 35 -11.40 2.82 8.71
C ASP A 35 -10.90 2.48 7.29
N THR A 36 -9.65 2.03 7.16
CA THR A 36 -9.03 1.76 5.86
C THR A 36 -9.67 0.56 5.15
N VAL A 37 -9.87 -0.57 5.85
CA VAL A 37 -10.49 -1.79 5.29
C VAL A 37 -11.96 -1.57 4.99
N ALA A 38 -12.70 -0.91 5.88
CA ALA A 38 -14.11 -0.62 5.62
C ALA A 38 -14.26 0.30 4.40
N ARG A 39 -13.38 1.29 4.22
CA ARG A 39 -13.37 2.14 3.02
C ARG A 39 -13.02 1.35 1.77
N TYR A 40 -12.10 0.40 1.86
CA TYR A 40 -11.78 -0.47 0.73
C TYR A 40 -12.99 -1.26 0.25
N TYR A 41 -13.64 -2.00 1.15
CA TYR A 41 -14.71 -2.96 0.82
C TYR A 41 -16.11 -2.36 0.67
N ARG A 42 -16.45 -1.26 1.37
CA ARG A 42 -17.80 -0.66 1.29
C ARG A 42 -18.03 0.21 0.06
N GLY A 43 -16.98 0.52 -0.70
CA GLY A 43 -17.09 1.12 -2.03
C GLY A 43 -17.69 2.52 -2.10
N THR A 44 -17.86 3.25 -0.98
CA THR A 44 -18.45 4.60 -1.03
C THR A 44 -17.37 5.68 -1.19
N ALA A 45 -17.54 6.57 -2.17
CA ALA A 45 -16.72 7.77 -2.39
C ALA A 45 -17.00 8.90 -1.36
N ASP A 46 -17.47 8.54 -0.16
CA ASP A 46 -17.87 9.48 0.87
C ASP A 46 -16.65 9.95 1.67
N ALA A 47 -16.58 11.24 2.00
CA ALA A 47 -15.54 11.81 2.83
C ALA A 47 -15.73 11.47 4.33
N ALA A 48 -16.90 11.01 4.76
CA ALA A 48 -17.16 10.71 6.16
C ALA A 48 -16.23 9.60 6.73
N PRO A 49 -15.82 9.71 8.02
CA PRO A 49 -15.18 8.61 8.74
C PRO A 49 -16.07 7.36 8.82
N ARG A 50 -15.47 6.16 8.94
CA ARG A 50 -16.24 4.90 9.01
C ARG A 50 -16.66 4.54 10.43
N LEU A 51 -15.88 4.99 11.41
CA LEU A 51 -16.25 4.93 12.81
C LEU A 51 -17.01 6.18 13.24
N ALA A 52 -18.05 6.01 14.05
CA ALA A 52 -18.76 7.13 14.64
C ALA A 52 -17.82 7.87 15.60
N ARG A 53 -17.60 9.17 15.33
CA ARG A 53 -16.77 10.05 16.15
C ARG A 53 -17.61 10.66 17.27
N CYS A 54 -16.97 11.01 18.39
CA CYS A 54 -17.66 11.70 19.48
C CYS A 54 -18.18 13.05 18.98
N GLU A 55 -19.43 13.38 19.32
CA GLU A 55 -19.97 14.71 19.08
C GLU A 55 -19.28 15.70 20.02
N ILE A 56 -18.53 16.64 19.45
CA ILE A 56 -17.96 17.78 20.16
C ILE A 56 -18.66 19.04 19.69
N ALA A 57 -18.84 20.00 20.61
CA ALA A 57 -19.44 21.31 20.32
C ALA A 57 -18.71 22.01 19.16
N ASP A 58 -19.47 22.71 18.32
CA ASP A 58 -18.95 23.27 17.06
C ASP A 58 -17.86 24.32 17.27
N ASP A 59 -17.92 25.10 18.35
CA ASP A 59 -16.90 26.09 18.68
C ASP A 59 -15.55 25.44 19.09
N ILE A 60 -15.62 24.32 19.81
CA ILE A 60 -14.44 23.50 20.16
C ILE A 60 -13.88 22.84 18.90
N ALA A 61 -14.76 22.30 18.06
CA ALA A 61 -14.38 21.67 16.79
C ALA A 61 -13.66 22.66 15.87
N ALA A 62 -14.16 23.89 15.74
CA ALA A 62 -13.56 24.94 14.93
C ALA A 62 -12.16 25.33 15.43
N ARG A 63 -12.01 25.61 16.73
CA ARG A 63 -10.69 25.95 17.32
C ARG A 63 -9.67 24.82 17.13
N ARG A 64 -10.12 23.57 17.29
CA ARG A 64 -9.25 22.40 17.10
C ARG A 64 -8.87 22.21 15.63
N LEU A 65 -9.80 22.43 14.70
CA LEU A 65 -9.53 22.43 13.27
C LEU A 65 -8.47 23.47 12.91
N ASP A 66 -8.64 24.72 13.35
CA ASP A 66 -7.66 25.80 13.09
C ASP A 66 -6.27 25.43 13.62
N THR A 67 -6.19 24.91 14.84
CA THR A 67 -4.92 24.46 15.44
C THR A 67 -4.23 23.39 14.61
N LEU A 68 -4.98 22.39 14.12
CA LEU A 68 -4.43 21.30 13.32
C LEU A 68 -4.04 21.75 11.90
N VAL A 69 -4.81 22.67 11.29
CA VAL A 69 -4.47 23.29 10.02
C VAL A 69 -3.17 24.07 10.17
N ASP A 70 -3.06 24.92 11.19
CA ASP A 70 -1.85 25.72 11.47
C ASP A 70 -0.63 24.82 11.69
N LEU A 71 -0.78 23.76 12.50
CA LEU A 71 0.29 22.78 12.74
C LEU A 71 0.75 22.12 11.42
N ALA A 72 -0.19 21.77 10.56
CA ALA A 72 0.08 21.12 9.28
C ALA A 72 0.72 22.08 8.25
N VAL A 73 0.33 23.34 8.19
CA VAL A 73 0.89 24.29 7.20
C VAL A 73 2.20 24.94 7.65
N THR A 74 2.44 25.07 8.96
CA THR A 74 3.67 25.67 9.51
C THR A 74 4.84 24.69 9.63
N GLY A 75 4.65 23.43 9.22
CA GLY A 75 5.68 22.40 9.25
C GLY A 75 5.89 21.76 10.63
N GLY A 76 4.95 21.93 11.57
CA GLY A 76 4.95 21.22 12.85
C GLY A 76 4.74 19.71 12.68
N ASN A 77 5.09 18.91 13.68
CA ASN A 77 4.93 17.45 13.64
C ASN A 77 3.45 17.05 13.74
N VAL A 78 2.90 16.40 12.70
CA VAL A 78 1.49 15.95 12.66
C VAL A 78 1.46 14.43 12.59
N SER A 79 1.06 13.80 13.69
CA SER A 79 0.94 12.35 13.78
C SER A 79 -0.18 11.79 12.91
N GLY A 80 -0.13 10.48 12.62
CA GLY A 80 -1.22 9.80 11.92
C GLY A 80 -2.62 10.04 12.53
N PRO A 81 -2.79 9.91 13.85
CA PRO A 81 -4.07 10.21 14.51
C PRO A 81 -4.52 11.67 14.36
N GLU A 82 -3.59 12.64 14.37
CA GLU A 82 -3.91 14.06 14.16
C GLU A 82 -4.33 14.35 12.71
N TRP A 83 -3.70 13.71 11.72
CA TRP A 83 -4.19 13.75 10.33
C TRP A 83 -5.59 13.17 10.21
N ASN A 84 -5.85 12.06 10.92
CA ASN A 84 -7.15 11.42 10.94
C ASN A 84 -8.22 12.36 11.57
N GLU A 85 -7.89 13.04 12.67
CA GLU A 85 -8.73 14.03 13.34
C GLU A 85 -8.98 15.25 12.45
N LEU A 86 -7.92 15.86 11.90
CA LEU A 86 -7.99 17.04 11.03
C LEU A 86 -8.99 16.83 9.89
N THR A 87 -8.80 15.75 9.14
CA THR A 87 -9.66 15.44 7.99
C THR A 87 -11.06 15.03 8.43
N ALA A 88 -11.26 14.58 9.68
CA ALA A 88 -12.60 14.23 10.17
C ALA A 88 -13.39 15.50 10.51
N LEU A 89 -12.71 16.49 11.09
CA LEU A 89 -13.27 17.81 11.34
C LEU A 89 -13.62 18.53 10.03
N LEU A 90 -12.76 18.46 9.01
CA LEU A 90 -13.07 19.01 7.68
C LEU A 90 -14.33 18.37 7.06
N CYS A 91 -14.53 17.06 7.25
CA CYS A 91 -15.72 16.39 6.73
C CYS A 91 -17.03 16.80 7.43
N ARG A 92 -16.96 17.31 8.67
CA ARG A 92 -18.12 17.91 9.35
C ARG A 92 -18.53 19.24 8.74
N THR A 93 -17.59 19.92 8.06
CA THR A 93 -17.77 21.21 7.41
C THR A 93 -17.48 21.10 5.91
N PRO A 94 -18.33 20.39 5.13
CA PRO A 94 -18.04 20.05 3.73
C PRO A 94 -17.82 21.25 2.79
N TYR A 95 -18.21 22.44 3.23
CA TYR A 95 -18.03 23.71 2.53
C TYR A 95 -17.04 24.66 3.23
N ALA A 96 -16.19 24.14 4.11
CA ALA A 96 -15.14 24.92 4.75
C ALA A 96 -14.22 25.56 3.71
N ILE A 97 -13.95 26.85 3.89
CA ILE A 97 -13.01 27.61 3.07
C ILE A 97 -11.78 27.86 3.93
N LEU A 98 -10.68 27.19 3.59
CA LEU A 98 -9.38 27.47 4.20
C LEU A 98 -8.74 28.66 3.48
N SER A 99 -8.36 29.68 4.26
CA SER A 99 -7.68 30.87 3.76
C SER A 99 -6.21 30.87 4.22
N PRO A 100 -5.26 31.23 3.34
CA PRO A 100 -5.42 31.46 1.90
C PRO A 100 -5.74 30.17 1.12
N LYS A 101 -6.24 30.26 -0.12
CA LYS A 101 -6.59 29.10 -0.96
C LYS A 101 -5.48 28.04 -1.05
N ARG A 102 -4.21 28.47 -1.09
CA ARG A 102 -3.03 27.61 -1.09
C ARG A 102 -2.94 26.65 0.11
N THR A 103 -3.68 26.90 1.19
CA THR A 103 -3.74 26.00 2.34
C THR A 103 -4.20 24.60 1.94
N TRP A 104 -5.18 24.48 1.03
CA TRP A 104 -5.60 23.18 0.52
C TRP A 104 -4.50 22.44 -0.25
N GLU A 105 -3.73 23.18 -1.05
CA GLU A 105 -2.60 22.65 -1.82
C GLU A 105 -1.50 22.16 -0.86
N THR A 106 -1.10 22.99 0.10
CA THR A 106 -0.09 22.65 1.12
C THR A 106 -0.49 21.42 1.95
N LEU A 107 -1.74 21.35 2.42
CA LEU A 107 -2.22 20.18 3.17
C LEU A 107 -2.20 18.92 2.32
N SER A 108 -2.63 19.02 1.06
CA SER A 108 -2.69 17.88 0.13
C SER A 108 -1.31 17.34 -0.21
N GLU A 109 -0.38 18.22 -0.60
CA GLU A 109 0.99 17.86 -0.94
C GLU A 109 1.72 17.26 0.26
N ARG A 110 1.57 17.88 1.43
CA ARG A 110 2.17 17.40 2.67
C ARG A 110 1.64 16.03 3.05
N LEU A 111 0.32 15.85 3.11
CA LEU A 111 -0.30 14.59 3.49
C LEU A 111 0.04 13.47 2.50
N LEU A 112 0.02 13.75 1.20
CA LEU A 112 0.45 12.79 0.16
C LEU A 112 1.92 12.38 0.35
N THR A 113 2.80 13.35 0.58
CA THR A 113 4.23 13.10 0.79
C THR A 113 4.47 12.28 2.05
N GLU A 114 3.85 12.65 3.17
CA GLU A 114 3.96 11.89 4.41
C GLU A 114 3.39 10.48 4.27
N MET A 115 2.26 10.30 3.59
CA MET A 115 1.70 8.99 3.27
C MET A 115 2.69 8.15 2.46
N ALA A 116 3.30 8.73 1.43
CA ALA A 116 4.24 8.06 0.54
C ALA A 116 5.51 7.54 1.22
N ILE A 117 5.88 8.11 2.37
CA ILE A 117 7.07 7.75 3.17
C ILE A 117 6.72 7.15 4.55
N SER A 118 5.44 6.86 4.79
CA SER A 118 4.96 6.19 6.00
C SER A 118 4.79 4.70 5.77
N ASP A 119 4.69 3.94 6.87
CA ASP A 119 4.43 2.50 6.82
C ASP A 119 3.47 2.02 7.92
N GLY A 120 2.89 0.83 7.74
CA GLY A 120 1.99 0.17 8.67
C GLY A 120 0.80 1.07 9.04
N VAL A 121 0.51 1.18 10.34
CA VAL A 121 -0.62 1.99 10.83
C VAL A 121 -0.42 3.49 10.58
N LYS A 122 0.82 3.98 10.53
CA LYS A 122 1.09 5.39 10.21
C LYS A 122 0.70 5.69 8.77
N TRP A 123 0.99 4.74 7.87
CA TRP A 123 0.51 4.79 6.50
C TRP A 123 -1.02 4.70 6.43
N MET A 124 -1.64 3.75 7.14
CA MET A 124 -3.11 3.58 7.13
C MET A 124 -3.85 4.86 7.52
N HIS A 125 -3.43 5.54 8.59
CA HIS A 125 -4.03 6.81 8.99
C HIS A 125 -3.93 7.88 7.90
N ARG A 126 -2.75 8.00 7.28
CA ARG A 126 -2.52 9.01 6.24
C ARG A 126 -3.21 8.67 4.93
N ALA A 127 -3.27 7.39 4.58
CA ALA A 127 -4.04 6.90 3.45
C ALA A 127 -5.53 7.18 3.63
N GLU A 128 -6.10 6.85 4.80
CA GLU A 128 -7.49 7.15 5.12
C GLU A 128 -7.77 8.66 5.11
N ALA A 129 -6.90 9.46 5.74
CA ALA A 129 -7.02 10.92 5.76
C ALA A 129 -6.97 11.50 4.34
N PHE A 130 -6.04 11.02 3.50
CA PHE A 130 -5.89 11.50 2.12
C PHE A 130 -7.10 11.11 1.26
N GLN A 131 -7.62 9.89 1.42
CA GLN A 131 -8.84 9.46 0.72
C GLN A 131 -10.05 10.33 1.09
N ARG A 132 -10.18 10.75 2.37
CA ARG A 132 -11.23 11.69 2.78
C ARG A 132 -11.02 13.08 2.18
N LEU A 133 -9.78 13.54 2.08
CA LEU A 133 -9.46 14.80 1.42
C LEU A 133 -9.80 14.77 -0.08
N MET A 134 -9.49 13.66 -0.77
CA MET A 134 -9.86 13.42 -2.18
C MET A 134 -11.37 13.41 -2.42
N ALA A 135 -12.15 12.97 -1.44
CA ALA A 135 -13.62 12.97 -1.47
C ALA A 135 -14.24 14.30 -1.00
N HIS A 136 -13.45 15.21 -0.42
CA HIS A 136 -13.96 16.46 0.13
C HIS A 136 -14.45 17.40 -0.99
N PRO A 137 -15.66 17.99 -0.91
CA PRO A 137 -16.23 18.80 -2.00
C PRO A 137 -15.38 20.00 -2.43
N VAL A 138 -14.76 20.69 -1.47
CA VAL A 138 -13.87 21.84 -1.74
C VAL A 138 -12.41 21.41 -1.93
N GLY A 139 -11.81 20.73 -0.95
CA GLY A 139 -10.39 20.31 -0.98
C GLY A 139 -10.02 19.23 -1.99
N GLY A 140 -10.97 18.45 -2.50
CA GLY A 140 -10.69 17.29 -3.36
C GLY A 140 -9.95 17.65 -4.66
N ALA A 141 -10.22 18.82 -5.23
CA ALA A 141 -9.49 19.29 -6.42
C ALA A 141 -7.99 19.50 -6.15
N ALA A 142 -7.63 20.03 -4.97
CA ALA A 142 -6.24 20.22 -4.58
C ALA A 142 -5.54 18.87 -4.31
N ALA A 143 -6.24 17.92 -3.69
CA ALA A 143 -5.71 16.57 -3.46
C ALA A 143 -5.46 15.81 -4.77
N ILE A 144 -6.41 15.88 -5.72
CA ILE A 144 -6.24 15.28 -7.05
C ILE A 144 -5.06 15.95 -7.78
N ALA A 145 -4.95 17.28 -7.71
CA ALA A 145 -3.84 18.01 -8.33
C ALA A 145 -2.48 17.64 -7.72
N ALA A 146 -2.39 17.50 -6.39
CA ALA A 146 -1.17 17.07 -5.71
C ALA A 146 -0.73 15.66 -6.16
N ALA A 147 -1.67 14.70 -6.22
CA ALA A 147 -1.39 13.36 -6.71
C ALA A 147 -1.02 13.34 -8.20
N ALA A 148 -1.67 14.17 -9.02
CA ALA A 148 -1.37 14.30 -10.45
C ALA A 148 0.05 14.85 -10.67
N SER A 149 0.40 15.93 -9.96
CA SER A 149 1.73 16.54 -9.99
C SER A 149 2.82 15.54 -9.58
N ALA A 150 2.62 14.87 -8.44
CA ALA A 150 3.55 13.84 -7.97
C ALA A 150 3.66 12.66 -8.96
N SER A 151 2.56 12.25 -9.60
CA SER A 151 2.56 11.17 -10.59
C SER A 151 3.29 11.52 -11.90
N ALA A 152 3.57 12.81 -12.14
CA ALA A 152 4.33 13.29 -13.28
C ALA A 152 5.83 13.46 -13.00
N ASP A 153 6.26 13.34 -11.74
CA ASP A 153 7.67 13.49 -11.33
C ASP A 153 8.41 12.15 -11.39
N LEU A 154 9.38 12.05 -12.31
CA LEU A 154 10.24 10.87 -12.48
C LEU A 154 11.23 10.63 -11.33
N GLY A 155 11.42 11.62 -10.45
CA GLY A 155 12.28 11.53 -9.26
C GLY A 155 11.58 10.94 -8.03
N VAL A 156 10.24 10.93 -8.00
CA VAL A 156 9.47 10.39 -6.87
C VAL A 156 9.55 8.87 -6.87
N GLN A 157 9.88 8.28 -5.73
CA GLN A 157 10.07 6.83 -5.66
C GLN A 157 8.77 6.05 -5.35
N SER A 158 7.83 6.65 -4.62
CA SER A 158 6.59 6.01 -4.17
C SER A 158 5.43 6.14 -5.17
N MET A 159 5.67 5.73 -6.42
CA MET A 159 4.74 6.03 -7.53
C MET A 159 3.50 5.13 -7.55
N VAL A 160 3.62 3.85 -7.18
CA VAL A 160 2.48 2.91 -7.18
C VAL A 160 1.40 3.40 -6.22
N GLY A 161 1.78 3.69 -4.97
CA GLY A 161 0.88 4.25 -3.96
C GLY A 161 0.29 5.58 -4.42
N THR A 162 1.12 6.50 -4.94
CA THR A 162 0.69 7.83 -5.42
C THR A 162 -0.36 7.76 -6.51
N VAL A 163 -0.23 6.87 -7.50
CA VAL A 163 -1.23 6.74 -8.57
C VAL A 163 -2.46 5.95 -8.10
N SER A 164 -2.28 4.96 -7.21
CA SER A 164 -3.38 4.13 -6.74
C SER A 164 -4.49 4.94 -6.04
N VAL A 165 -4.16 6.04 -5.35
CA VAL A 165 -5.12 6.88 -4.60
C VAL A 165 -6.24 7.47 -5.45
N PHE A 166 -6.10 7.52 -6.78
CA PHE A 166 -7.15 8.01 -7.65
C PHE A 166 -8.41 7.13 -7.57
N ASP A 167 -8.30 5.88 -7.12
CA ASP A 167 -9.42 4.98 -6.86
C ASP A 167 -10.53 5.59 -6.00
N SER A 168 -10.14 6.36 -4.99
CA SER A 168 -10.94 6.78 -3.84
C SER A 168 -12.01 7.82 -4.16
N THR A 169 -11.98 8.40 -5.36
CA THR A 169 -12.89 9.48 -5.78
C THR A 169 -13.60 9.16 -7.09
N ALA A 170 -14.86 9.56 -7.18
CA ALA A 170 -15.66 9.52 -8.40
C ALA A 170 -15.39 10.70 -9.34
N ALA A 171 -14.47 11.61 -8.98
CA ALA A 171 -14.15 12.79 -9.79
C ALA A 171 -13.70 12.39 -11.21
N PRO A 172 -14.32 12.94 -12.28
CA PRO A 172 -13.98 12.61 -13.67
C PRO A 172 -12.50 12.84 -14.02
N ALA A 173 -11.87 13.86 -13.43
CA ALA A 173 -10.46 14.16 -13.62
C ALA A 173 -9.56 13.00 -13.15
N ALA A 174 -9.85 12.39 -11.99
CA ALA A 174 -9.11 11.24 -11.48
C ALA A 174 -9.29 10.01 -12.36
N ALA A 175 -10.49 9.76 -12.89
CA ALA A 175 -10.72 8.69 -13.86
C ALA A 175 -9.96 8.92 -15.17
N GLY A 176 -9.90 10.17 -15.65
CA GLY A 176 -9.09 10.54 -16.80
C GLY A 176 -7.59 10.28 -16.61
N LEU A 177 -7.05 10.61 -15.42
CA LEU A 177 -5.65 10.34 -15.07
C LEU A 177 -5.33 8.83 -15.06
N VAL A 178 -6.22 8.00 -14.52
CA VAL A 178 -6.04 6.53 -14.52
C VAL A 178 -6.00 5.99 -15.96
N VAL A 179 -6.95 6.41 -16.81
CA VAL A 179 -6.95 6.00 -18.23
C VAL A 179 -5.70 6.49 -18.95
N GLY A 180 -5.26 7.73 -18.69
CA GLY A 180 -4.03 8.28 -19.27
C GLY A 180 -2.79 7.47 -18.90
N HIS A 181 -2.63 7.14 -17.61
CA HIS A 181 -1.52 6.31 -17.13
C HIS A 181 -1.57 4.86 -17.62
N LEU A 182 -2.75 4.30 -17.90
CA LEU A 182 -2.87 2.98 -18.53
C LEU A 182 -2.49 3.01 -20.01
N ALA A 183 -2.89 4.07 -20.73
CA ALA A 183 -2.64 4.20 -22.16
C ALA A 183 -1.19 4.60 -22.49
N SER A 184 -0.59 5.45 -21.66
CA SER A 184 0.76 5.99 -21.87
C SER A 184 1.49 6.17 -20.52
N PRO A 185 1.86 5.08 -19.84
CA PRO A 185 2.55 5.17 -18.56
C PRO A 185 3.92 5.83 -18.69
N LEU A 186 4.27 6.70 -17.73
CA LEU A 186 5.62 7.27 -17.64
C LEU A 186 6.67 6.23 -17.21
N THR A 187 6.24 5.29 -16.36
CA THR A 187 7.05 4.20 -15.81
C THR A 187 6.20 2.96 -15.55
N ASP A 188 6.83 1.80 -15.37
CA ASP A 188 6.14 0.57 -14.93
C ASP A 188 5.38 0.76 -13.61
N ARG A 189 5.83 1.69 -12.75
CA ARG A 189 5.19 1.99 -11.47
C ARG A 189 3.92 2.80 -11.63
N THR A 190 3.92 3.78 -12.52
CA THR A 190 2.69 4.54 -12.85
C THR A 190 1.67 3.62 -13.50
N PHE A 191 2.13 2.68 -14.35
CA PHE A 191 1.27 1.66 -14.94
C PHE A 191 0.66 0.76 -13.86
N ALA A 192 1.48 0.18 -12.98
CA ALA A 192 1.01 -0.69 -11.90
C ALA A 192 0.04 0.02 -10.94
N GLY A 193 0.34 1.27 -10.55
CA GLY A 193 -0.56 2.06 -9.72
C GLY A 193 -1.89 2.39 -10.42
N ALA A 194 -1.86 2.65 -11.74
CA ALA A 194 -3.07 2.89 -12.52
C ALA A 194 -3.91 1.62 -12.67
N LEU A 195 -3.28 0.45 -12.80
CA LEU A 195 -3.98 -0.83 -12.87
C LEU A 195 -4.70 -1.15 -11.55
N LEU A 196 -4.05 -0.91 -10.41
CA LEU A 196 -4.67 -1.01 -9.08
C LEU A 196 -5.84 -0.03 -8.92
N ALA A 197 -5.64 1.24 -9.30
CA ALA A 197 -6.70 2.23 -9.24
C ALA A 197 -7.90 1.84 -10.13
N CYS A 198 -7.62 1.28 -11.31
CA CYS A 198 -8.63 0.86 -12.27
C CYS A 198 -9.52 -0.26 -11.71
N PHE A 199 -8.94 -1.26 -11.05
CA PHE A 199 -9.70 -2.32 -10.39
C PHE A 199 -10.79 -1.77 -9.46
N ARG A 200 -10.43 -0.90 -8.54
CA ARG A 200 -11.42 -0.33 -7.63
C ARG A 200 -12.39 0.62 -8.33
N LYS A 201 -11.93 1.43 -9.28
CA LYS A 201 -12.83 2.34 -10.03
C LYS A 201 -13.89 1.60 -10.83
N VAL A 202 -13.55 0.45 -11.43
CA VAL A 202 -14.54 -0.40 -12.11
C VAL A 202 -15.53 -0.96 -11.08
N GLY A 203 -15.04 -1.57 -10.01
CA GLY A 203 -15.89 -2.15 -8.96
C GLY A 203 -16.83 -1.13 -8.28
N GLN A 204 -16.41 0.13 -8.18
CA GLN A 204 -17.18 1.22 -7.57
C GLN A 204 -18.03 2.01 -8.58
N GLY A 205 -17.95 1.71 -9.88
CA GLY A 205 -18.67 2.45 -10.92
C GLY A 205 -18.19 3.90 -11.09
N HIS A 206 -16.92 4.20 -10.77
CA HIS A 206 -16.33 5.54 -10.89
C HIS A 206 -15.95 5.92 -12.33
N PHE A 207 -16.03 4.97 -13.27
CA PHE A 207 -15.84 5.23 -14.69
C PHE A 207 -17.17 5.51 -15.40
N ARG A 208 -17.15 6.47 -16.32
CA ARG A 208 -18.22 6.66 -17.30
C ARG A 208 -18.19 5.55 -18.34
N SER A 209 -19.32 5.31 -19.02
CA SER A 209 -19.44 4.25 -20.03
C SER A 209 -18.37 4.31 -21.13
N GLY A 210 -18.04 5.51 -21.63
CA GLY A 210 -16.97 5.68 -22.62
C GLY A 210 -15.58 5.33 -22.09
N GLN A 211 -15.30 5.59 -20.81
CA GLN A 211 -14.05 5.21 -20.18
C GLN A 211 -13.95 3.69 -19.96
N LEU A 212 -15.06 3.03 -19.63
CA LEU A 212 -15.10 1.57 -19.50
C LEU A 212 -14.79 0.84 -20.82
N VAL A 213 -15.22 1.41 -21.96
CA VAL A 213 -14.84 0.88 -23.28
C VAL A 213 -13.33 0.95 -23.48
N VAL A 214 -12.74 2.13 -23.24
CA VAL A 214 -11.28 2.32 -23.36
C VAL A 214 -10.51 1.40 -22.43
N VAL A 215 -10.93 1.27 -21.17
CA VAL A 215 -10.33 0.33 -20.21
C VAL A 215 -10.40 -1.11 -20.72
N SER A 216 -11.56 -1.55 -21.21
CA SER A 216 -11.74 -2.90 -21.76
C SER A 216 -10.78 -3.17 -22.92
N ASP A 217 -10.62 -2.21 -23.82
CA ASP A 217 -9.75 -2.34 -25.00
C ASP A 217 -8.27 -2.39 -24.56
N LEU A 218 -7.83 -1.46 -23.69
CA LEU A 218 -6.46 -1.43 -23.16
C LEU A 218 -6.07 -2.73 -22.44
N LEU A 219 -6.96 -3.28 -21.62
CA LEU A 219 -6.70 -4.54 -20.91
C LEU A 219 -6.69 -5.75 -21.84
N THR A 220 -7.51 -5.73 -22.89
CA THR A 220 -7.51 -6.77 -23.93
C THR A 220 -6.19 -6.76 -24.70
N ASP A 221 -5.69 -5.58 -25.06
CA ASP A 221 -4.41 -5.42 -25.75
C ASP A 221 -3.24 -5.84 -24.85
N LEU A 222 -3.26 -5.43 -23.58
CA LEU A 222 -2.26 -5.84 -22.58
C LEU A 222 -2.15 -7.36 -22.48
N LEU A 223 -3.29 -8.05 -22.34
CA LEU A 223 -3.36 -9.51 -22.24
C LEU A 223 -3.10 -10.23 -23.58
N GLY A 224 -3.14 -9.50 -24.69
CA GLY A 224 -2.72 -9.99 -26.00
C GLY A 224 -1.21 -9.97 -26.22
N GLY A 225 -0.44 -9.33 -25.33
CA GLY A 225 1.01 -9.17 -25.42
C GLY A 225 1.78 -9.78 -24.25
N PRO A 226 3.12 -9.60 -24.21
CA PRO A 226 3.94 -10.02 -23.08
C PRO A 226 3.63 -9.15 -21.85
N VAL A 227 3.23 -9.79 -20.76
CA VAL A 227 2.84 -9.14 -19.51
C VAL A 227 3.32 -9.98 -18.32
N SER A 228 3.59 -9.34 -17.17
CA SER A 228 3.92 -10.08 -15.95
C SER A 228 2.68 -10.81 -15.40
N ALA A 229 2.89 -11.95 -14.74
CA ALA A 229 1.79 -12.74 -14.16
C ALA A 229 0.90 -11.90 -13.23
N GLY A 230 1.49 -11.06 -12.37
CA GLY A 230 0.72 -10.19 -11.48
C GLY A 230 -0.13 -9.15 -12.21
N SER A 231 0.39 -8.53 -13.26
CA SER A 231 -0.39 -7.58 -14.08
C SER A 231 -1.48 -8.30 -14.89
N ALA A 232 -1.21 -9.52 -15.36
CA ALA A 232 -2.19 -10.33 -16.07
C ALA A 232 -3.36 -10.76 -15.15
N ALA A 233 -3.05 -11.25 -13.95
CA ALA A 233 -4.04 -11.63 -12.94
C ALA A 233 -4.93 -10.45 -12.57
N LEU A 234 -4.34 -9.28 -12.31
CA LEU A 234 -5.09 -8.06 -11.99
C LEU A 234 -5.94 -7.59 -13.18
N ALA A 235 -5.40 -7.57 -14.40
CA ALA A 235 -6.17 -7.24 -15.60
C ALA A 235 -7.37 -8.17 -15.79
N GLY A 236 -7.18 -9.48 -15.59
CA GLY A 236 -8.25 -10.45 -15.62
C GLY A 236 -9.30 -10.24 -14.52
N ALA A 237 -8.89 -9.86 -13.32
CA ALA A 237 -9.80 -9.49 -12.24
C ALA A 237 -10.63 -8.24 -12.59
N ILE A 238 -10.03 -7.24 -13.25
CA ILE A 238 -10.74 -6.04 -13.73
C ILE A 238 -11.76 -6.41 -14.82
N LEU A 239 -11.37 -7.20 -15.83
CA LEU A 239 -12.27 -7.64 -16.90
C LEU A 239 -13.49 -8.41 -16.34
N ARG A 240 -13.28 -9.22 -15.29
CA ARG A 240 -14.36 -9.92 -14.57
C ARG A 240 -15.36 -8.97 -13.90
N GLN A 241 -14.96 -7.75 -13.56
CA GLN A 241 -15.84 -6.73 -12.94
C GLN A 241 -16.59 -5.85 -13.96
N LEU A 242 -16.21 -5.88 -15.25
CA LEU A 242 -16.90 -5.08 -16.26
C LEU A 242 -18.39 -5.44 -16.36
N PRO A 243 -19.26 -4.48 -16.72
CA PRO A 243 -20.65 -4.75 -17.07
C PRO A 243 -20.76 -5.85 -18.12
N LEU A 244 -21.80 -6.68 -18.03
CA LEU A 244 -21.97 -7.89 -18.86
C LEU A 244 -21.80 -7.61 -20.36
N GLY A 245 -22.36 -6.51 -20.88
CA GLY A 245 -22.27 -6.15 -22.28
C GLY A 245 -20.84 -5.85 -22.77
N LEU A 246 -19.96 -5.34 -21.89
CA LEU A 246 -18.53 -5.17 -22.22
C LEU A 246 -17.76 -6.47 -22.05
N ARG A 247 -18.08 -7.25 -21.02
CA ARG A 247 -17.45 -8.57 -20.79
C ARG A 247 -17.62 -9.51 -21.98
N GLN A 248 -18.80 -9.49 -22.61
CA GLN A 248 -19.11 -10.29 -23.81
C GLN A 248 -18.33 -9.86 -25.06
N ARG A 249 -17.75 -8.64 -25.08
CA ARG A 249 -16.91 -8.14 -26.18
C ARG A 249 -15.45 -8.55 -26.03
N VAL A 250 -15.02 -9.00 -24.85
CA VAL A 250 -13.66 -9.49 -24.62
C VAL A 250 -13.46 -10.79 -25.41
N PRO A 251 -12.42 -10.89 -26.27
CA PRO A 251 -12.19 -12.08 -27.08
C PRO A 251 -12.00 -13.34 -26.24
N VAL A 252 -12.61 -14.45 -26.67
CA VAL A 252 -12.55 -15.77 -25.97
C VAL A 252 -11.11 -16.21 -25.67
N ARG A 253 -10.16 -15.92 -26.58
CA ARG A 253 -8.74 -16.24 -26.37
C ARG A 253 -8.16 -15.63 -25.08
N ILE A 254 -8.61 -14.44 -24.70
CA ILE A 254 -8.15 -13.76 -23.48
C ILE A 254 -8.66 -14.51 -22.25
N TRP A 255 -9.93 -14.94 -22.26
CA TRP A 255 -10.48 -15.76 -21.18
C TRP A 255 -9.77 -17.11 -21.05
N ASN A 256 -9.35 -17.71 -22.16
CA ASN A 256 -8.58 -18.95 -22.13
C ASN A 256 -7.19 -18.75 -21.51
N VAL A 257 -6.50 -17.64 -21.82
CA VAL A 257 -5.23 -17.29 -21.18
C VAL A 257 -5.41 -17.13 -19.66
N LEU A 258 -6.45 -16.41 -19.24
CA LEU A 258 -6.73 -16.20 -17.81
C LEU A 258 -7.11 -17.49 -17.08
N ALA A 259 -7.79 -18.43 -17.75
CA ALA A 259 -8.16 -19.71 -17.16
C ALA A 259 -6.96 -20.65 -16.99
N ALA A 260 -5.94 -20.54 -17.84
CA ALA A 260 -4.72 -21.36 -17.77
C ALA A 260 -3.77 -20.93 -16.63
N GLU A 261 -3.89 -19.68 -16.16
CA GLU A 261 -3.04 -19.07 -15.13
C GLU A 261 -3.60 -19.26 -13.70
N LEU A 262 -4.73 -19.96 -13.51
CA LEU A 262 -5.30 -20.16 -12.18
C LEU A 262 -4.41 -21.11 -11.36
N PRO A 263 -3.95 -20.69 -10.16
CA PRO A 263 -3.16 -21.55 -9.29
C PRO A 263 -3.92 -22.82 -8.91
N GLY A 264 -3.19 -23.93 -8.86
CA GLY A 264 -3.75 -25.25 -8.57
C GLY A 264 -3.94 -25.53 -7.06
N PRO A 265 -4.55 -26.68 -6.72
CA PRO A 265 -4.78 -27.13 -5.33
C PRO A 265 -3.55 -27.29 -4.39
N PRO A 266 -2.28 -27.44 -4.83
CA PRO A 266 -1.13 -27.59 -3.92
C PRO A 266 -0.86 -26.37 -3.02
N GLU A 267 -1.38 -25.20 -3.38
CA GLU A 267 -1.18 -23.97 -2.60
C GLU A 267 -2.01 -23.96 -1.31
N TRP A 268 -3.17 -24.65 -1.30
CA TRP A 268 -4.09 -24.61 -0.17
C TRP A 268 -3.59 -25.46 1.00
N SER A 269 -2.93 -26.59 0.74
CA SER A 269 -2.44 -27.46 1.82
C SER A 269 -1.38 -26.79 2.68
N ALA A 270 -0.50 -25.98 2.09
CA ALA A 270 0.52 -25.29 2.88
C ALA A 270 -0.06 -24.11 3.68
N THR A 271 -1.13 -23.45 3.21
CA THR A 271 -1.84 -22.45 4.04
C THR A 271 -2.50 -23.10 5.24
N ASP A 272 -3.04 -24.31 5.07
CA ASP A 272 -3.64 -25.08 6.15
C ASP A 272 -2.59 -25.57 7.15
N GLU A 273 -1.41 -25.98 6.69
CA GLU A 273 -0.27 -26.32 7.55
C GLU A 273 0.17 -25.13 8.42
N ILE A 274 0.28 -23.93 7.83
CA ILE A 274 0.65 -22.71 8.57
C ILE A 274 -0.43 -22.38 9.60
N ALA A 275 -1.70 -22.39 9.20
CA ALA A 275 -2.81 -22.10 10.11
C ALA A 275 -2.88 -23.11 11.27
N ALA A 276 -2.69 -24.41 10.98
CA ALA A 276 -2.66 -25.46 11.98
C ALA A 276 -1.48 -25.32 12.94
N ALA A 277 -0.29 -24.96 12.44
CA ALA A 277 0.90 -24.71 13.26
C ALA A 277 0.71 -23.52 14.21
N VAL A 278 0.02 -22.46 13.76
CA VAL A 278 -0.35 -21.33 14.62
C VAL A 278 -1.35 -21.76 15.69
N ALA A 279 -2.41 -22.47 15.32
CA ALA A 279 -3.43 -22.95 16.26
C ALA A 279 -2.86 -23.90 17.32
N ALA A 280 -1.87 -24.72 16.96
CA ALA A 280 -1.19 -25.63 17.90
C ALA A 280 -0.37 -24.91 18.99
N THR A 281 -0.14 -23.59 18.85
CA THR A 281 0.56 -22.79 19.87
C THR A 281 -0.37 -22.19 20.92
N ASP A 282 -1.68 -22.27 20.71
CA ASP A 282 -2.70 -21.88 21.68
C ASP A 282 -3.09 -23.07 22.56
N THR A 283 -3.34 -22.82 23.84
CA THR A 283 -3.75 -23.84 24.81
C THR A 283 -5.23 -24.21 24.67
N GLU A 284 -6.04 -23.34 24.05
CA GLU A 284 -7.43 -23.62 23.71
C GLU A 284 -7.52 -23.92 22.20
N ALA A 285 -7.75 -25.19 21.85
CA ALA A 285 -7.88 -25.62 20.46
C ALA A 285 -9.12 -25.00 19.81
N TRP A 286 -8.96 -23.85 19.14
CA TRP A 286 -9.99 -23.21 18.34
C TRP A 286 -9.69 -23.45 16.85
N ASP A 287 -10.67 -23.99 16.10
CA ASP A 287 -10.60 -24.05 14.62
C ASP A 287 -10.93 -22.66 14.04
N ASP A 288 -9.89 -21.84 13.87
CA ASP A 288 -10.05 -20.48 13.36
C ASP A 288 -10.09 -20.47 11.82
N ALA A 289 -11.28 -20.76 11.30
CA ALA A 289 -11.54 -20.70 9.86
C ALA A 289 -11.28 -19.30 9.27
N VAL A 290 -11.42 -18.23 10.07
CA VAL A 290 -11.17 -16.85 9.61
C VAL A 290 -9.67 -16.63 9.45
N LEU A 291 -8.85 -17.03 10.41
CA LEU A 291 -7.39 -16.93 10.30
C LEU A 291 -6.86 -17.73 9.10
N ARG A 292 -7.39 -18.93 8.88
CA ARG A 292 -7.04 -19.76 7.70
C ARG A 292 -7.33 -19.01 6.40
N GLU A 293 -8.52 -18.41 6.27
CA GLU A 293 -8.88 -17.61 5.09
C GLU A 293 -7.96 -16.39 4.94
N LEU A 294 -7.70 -15.67 6.03
CA LEU A 294 -6.83 -14.51 6.03
C LEU A 294 -5.40 -14.86 5.59
N ILE A 295 -4.85 -15.99 6.02
CA ILE A 295 -3.53 -16.46 5.59
C ILE A 295 -3.55 -16.78 4.09
N ARG A 296 -4.61 -17.42 3.61
CA ARG A 296 -4.76 -17.74 2.19
C ARG A 296 -4.85 -16.48 1.33
N GLU A 297 -5.73 -15.55 1.70
CA GLU A 297 -5.87 -14.27 1.02
C GLU A 297 -4.57 -13.45 1.08
N ALA A 298 -3.90 -13.42 2.24
CA ALA A 298 -2.64 -12.68 2.44
C ALA A 298 -1.51 -13.15 1.52
N LEU A 299 -1.51 -14.42 1.12
CA LEU A 299 -0.49 -15.02 0.26
C LEU A 299 -0.90 -15.05 -1.21
N PHE A 300 -2.14 -15.42 -1.51
CA PHE A 300 -2.53 -15.89 -2.84
C PHE A 300 -3.69 -15.15 -3.50
N ALA A 301 -4.28 -14.12 -2.87
CA ALA A 301 -5.31 -13.34 -3.56
C ALA A 301 -4.74 -12.68 -4.84
N ASP A 302 -5.47 -12.75 -5.96
CA ASP A 302 -5.05 -12.19 -7.27
C ASP A 302 -4.70 -10.69 -7.16
N VAL A 303 -5.44 -9.97 -6.31
CA VAL A 303 -5.38 -8.52 -6.17
C VAL A 303 -4.47 -8.15 -5.01
N PHE A 304 -3.44 -7.35 -5.29
CA PHE A 304 -2.47 -6.90 -4.28
C PHE A 304 -3.12 -6.26 -3.05
N ASP A 305 -4.14 -5.42 -3.25
CA ASP A 305 -4.83 -4.76 -2.15
C ASP A 305 -5.55 -5.77 -1.23
N GLN A 306 -6.16 -6.82 -1.79
CA GLN A 306 -6.79 -7.88 -0.99
C GLN A 306 -5.74 -8.59 -0.12
N ARG A 307 -4.59 -8.94 -0.71
CA ARG A 307 -3.45 -9.48 0.05
C ARG A 307 -3.02 -8.53 1.17
N LEU A 308 -2.84 -7.25 0.84
CA LEU A 308 -2.39 -6.22 1.77
C LEU A 308 -3.37 -6.03 2.95
N TYR A 309 -4.67 -5.99 2.69
CA TYR A 309 -5.67 -5.84 3.75
C TYR A 309 -5.80 -7.09 4.61
N ALA A 310 -5.71 -8.29 4.05
CA ALA A 310 -5.63 -9.53 4.83
C ALA A 310 -4.39 -9.53 5.74
N GLN A 311 -3.23 -9.13 5.22
CA GLN A 311 -2.00 -8.96 6.00
C GLN A 311 -2.16 -7.94 7.13
N PHE A 312 -2.82 -6.80 6.88
CA PHE A 312 -3.05 -5.79 7.93
C PHE A 312 -4.09 -6.22 8.98
N MET A 313 -5.08 -7.03 8.60
CA MET A 313 -6.01 -7.64 9.54
C MET A 313 -5.25 -8.58 10.48
N ILE A 314 -4.40 -9.47 9.95
CA ILE A 314 -3.52 -10.32 10.77
C ILE A 314 -2.60 -9.47 11.65
N TYR A 315 -1.95 -8.45 11.07
CA TYR A 315 -1.03 -7.55 11.78
C TYR A 315 -1.64 -6.90 13.02
N SER A 316 -2.94 -6.62 12.98
CA SER A 316 -3.68 -5.92 14.03
C SER A 316 -4.20 -6.85 15.14
N THR A 317 -3.85 -8.14 15.10
CA THR A 317 -4.29 -9.16 16.06
C THR A 317 -3.12 -9.75 16.86
N PRO A 318 -3.40 -10.40 18.01
CA PRO A 318 -2.40 -11.19 18.74
C PRO A 318 -1.76 -12.32 17.90
N CYS A 319 -2.44 -12.80 16.86
CA CYS A 319 -1.95 -13.86 15.96
C CYS A 319 -0.77 -13.42 15.09
N ARG A 320 -0.47 -12.12 15.00
CA ARG A 320 0.61 -11.59 14.14
C ARG A 320 1.94 -12.32 14.34
N ALA A 321 2.43 -12.41 15.57
CA ALA A 321 3.76 -12.95 15.85
C ALA A 321 3.85 -14.47 15.58
N PRO A 322 2.89 -15.31 16.03
CA PRO A 322 2.82 -16.71 15.60
C PRO A 322 2.80 -16.88 14.09
N VAL A 323 1.95 -16.12 13.37
CA VAL A 323 1.87 -16.20 11.90
C VAL A 323 3.20 -15.81 11.25
N ALA A 324 3.83 -14.71 11.69
CA ALA A 324 5.15 -14.30 11.18
C ALA A 324 6.19 -15.40 11.31
N ARG A 325 6.23 -16.08 12.46
CA ARG A 325 7.20 -17.16 12.73
C ARG A 325 7.00 -18.33 11.77
N GLU A 326 5.76 -18.77 11.57
CA GLU A 326 5.45 -19.89 10.67
C GLU A 326 5.68 -19.53 9.20
N LEU A 327 5.35 -18.31 8.79
CA LEU A 327 5.70 -17.78 7.46
C LEU A 327 7.22 -17.74 7.25
N GLY A 328 7.99 -17.29 8.26
CA GLY A 328 9.45 -17.30 8.24
C GLY A 328 10.03 -18.72 8.15
N ALA A 329 9.43 -19.67 8.87
CA ALA A 329 9.81 -21.08 8.77
C ALA A 329 9.56 -21.63 7.36
N ALA A 330 8.37 -21.39 6.79
CA ALA A 330 8.06 -21.79 5.42
C ALA A 330 9.04 -21.16 4.41
N LEU A 331 9.37 -19.87 4.57
CA LEU A 331 10.29 -19.16 3.69
C LEU A 331 11.69 -19.78 3.70
N ARG A 332 12.23 -20.13 4.88
CA ARG A 332 13.56 -20.77 4.97
C ARG A 332 13.63 -22.09 4.19
N HIS A 333 12.55 -22.87 4.16
CA HIS A 333 12.48 -24.12 3.41
C HIS A 333 12.25 -23.91 1.91
N ARG A 334 11.46 -22.88 1.53
CA ARG A 334 11.00 -22.66 0.15
C ARG A 334 11.68 -21.49 -0.57
N ARG A 335 12.74 -20.90 -0.02
CA ARG A 335 13.41 -19.68 -0.55
C ARG A 335 13.85 -19.74 -2.03
N ARG A 336 14.06 -20.93 -2.60
CA ARG A 336 14.45 -21.12 -4.01
C ARG A 336 13.26 -21.25 -4.95
N ASP A 337 12.10 -21.60 -4.42
CA ASP A 337 10.85 -21.69 -5.17
C ASP A 337 10.25 -20.28 -5.24
N LYS A 338 10.33 -19.64 -6.40
CA LYS A 338 9.88 -18.26 -6.57
C LYS A 338 8.39 -18.10 -6.30
N ASP A 339 7.59 -19.11 -6.61
CA ASP A 339 6.12 -19.06 -6.55
C ASP A 339 5.65 -19.11 -5.09
N TRP A 340 6.50 -19.63 -4.19
CA TRP A 340 6.31 -19.55 -2.74
C TRP A 340 7.06 -18.40 -2.07
N ALA A 341 8.32 -18.21 -2.42
CA ALA A 341 9.18 -17.25 -1.74
C ALA A 341 8.68 -15.81 -1.92
N VAL A 342 8.17 -15.45 -3.10
CA VAL A 342 7.64 -14.10 -3.35
C VAL A 342 6.41 -13.80 -2.47
N PRO A 343 5.32 -14.60 -2.49
CA PRO A 343 4.19 -14.40 -1.57
C PRO A 343 4.56 -14.38 -0.09
N LEU A 344 5.45 -15.28 0.35
CA LEU A 344 5.89 -15.34 1.74
C LEU A 344 6.63 -14.07 2.15
N VAL A 345 7.52 -13.55 1.31
CA VAL A 345 8.23 -12.29 1.55
C VAL A 345 7.26 -11.10 1.50
N GLU A 346 6.30 -11.08 0.57
CA GLU A 346 5.26 -10.04 0.51
C GLU A 346 4.40 -10.01 1.79
N ALA A 347 4.05 -11.17 2.36
CA ALA A 347 3.32 -11.24 3.62
C ALA A 347 4.18 -10.82 4.82
N LEU A 348 5.43 -11.31 4.88
CA LEU A 348 6.37 -10.95 5.95
C LEU A 348 6.77 -9.47 5.93
N ARG A 349 6.71 -8.81 4.77
CA ARG A 349 6.86 -7.35 4.66
C ARG A 349 5.95 -6.60 5.63
N VAL A 350 4.74 -7.09 5.85
CA VAL A 350 3.74 -6.45 6.72
C VAL A 350 3.71 -7.12 8.10
N ILE A 351 3.64 -8.45 8.13
CA ILE A 351 3.39 -9.22 9.35
C ILE A 351 4.67 -9.42 10.17
N GLY A 352 5.83 -9.50 9.49
CA GLY A 352 7.12 -9.85 10.06
C GLY A 352 7.68 -8.85 11.08
N GLY A 353 8.63 -9.35 11.88
CA GLY A 353 9.36 -8.58 12.87
C GLY A 353 10.88 -8.62 12.66
N PRO A 354 11.66 -8.22 13.68
CA PRO A 354 13.11 -8.19 13.61
C PRO A 354 13.76 -9.56 13.32
N ALA A 355 13.11 -10.66 13.69
CA ALA A 355 13.61 -12.01 13.41
C ALA A 355 13.50 -12.31 11.91
N GLU A 356 12.32 -12.10 11.33
CA GLU A 356 12.05 -12.35 9.91
C GLU A 356 12.81 -11.38 9.01
N ARG A 357 13.08 -10.15 9.48
CA ARG A 357 13.93 -9.18 8.78
C ARG A 357 15.31 -9.76 8.45
N ARG A 358 15.92 -10.52 9.37
CA ARG A 358 17.23 -11.16 9.14
C ARG A 358 17.17 -12.19 8.02
N ASP A 359 16.10 -12.97 7.97
CA ASP A 359 15.89 -13.93 6.89
C ASP A 359 15.75 -13.21 5.54
N ILE A 360 15.01 -12.10 5.48
CA ILE A 360 14.86 -11.27 4.28
C ILE A 360 16.19 -10.64 3.85
N GLU A 361 17.01 -10.15 4.79
CA GLU A 361 18.35 -9.62 4.50
C GLU A 361 19.24 -10.67 3.81
N LEU A 362 19.18 -11.93 4.26
CA LEU A 362 19.92 -13.02 3.63
C LEU A 362 19.46 -13.28 2.19
N LEU A 363 18.15 -13.17 1.90
CA LEU A 363 17.64 -13.32 0.53
C LEU A 363 18.19 -12.25 -0.40
N VAL A 364 18.29 -10.99 0.06
CA VAL A 364 18.85 -9.90 -0.76
C VAL A 364 20.30 -10.17 -1.16
N LEU A 365 21.09 -10.73 -0.23
CA LEU A 365 22.51 -10.99 -0.41
C LEU A 365 22.81 -12.28 -1.19
N ASP A 366 21.89 -13.26 -1.19
CA ASP A 366 22.09 -14.54 -1.86
C ASP A 366 21.90 -14.43 -3.39
N ARG A 367 23.02 -14.30 -4.10
CA ARG A 367 23.06 -14.16 -5.55
C ARG A 367 22.62 -15.41 -6.32
N ALA A 368 22.54 -16.57 -5.66
CA ALA A 368 22.08 -17.79 -6.32
C ALA A 368 20.55 -17.86 -6.42
N LEU A 369 19.84 -16.94 -5.75
CA LEU A 369 18.38 -16.88 -5.81
C LEU A 369 17.86 -16.22 -7.09
N PRO A 370 16.64 -16.57 -7.53
CA PRO A 370 15.96 -15.88 -8.62
C PRO A 370 15.88 -14.37 -8.36
N ALA A 371 16.10 -13.57 -9.41
CA ALA A 371 16.09 -12.10 -9.30
C ALA A 371 14.77 -11.55 -8.73
N ALA A 372 13.63 -12.19 -9.04
CA ALA A 372 12.32 -11.83 -8.48
C ALA A 372 12.28 -11.94 -6.96
N VAL A 373 12.85 -13.00 -6.38
CA VAL A 373 12.91 -13.18 -4.92
C VAL A 373 13.77 -12.09 -4.28
N ARG A 374 14.91 -11.77 -4.89
CA ARG A 374 15.81 -10.71 -4.42
C ARG A 374 15.18 -9.32 -4.52
N ASP A 375 14.46 -9.03 -5.61
CA ASP A 375 13.73 -7.77 -5.80
C ASP A 375 12.64 -7.60 -4.74
N THR A 376 11.80 -8.62 -4.55
CA THR A 376 10.75 -8.62 -3.53
C THR A 376 11.34 -8.49 -2.12
N ALA A 377 12.43 -9.19 -1.81
CA ALA A 377 13.13 -9.07 -0.53
C ALA A 377 13.69 -7.67 -0.29
N ALA A 378 14.34 -7.07 -1.29
CA ALA A 378 14.83 -5.70 -1.21
C ALA A 378 13.69 -4.70 -0.98
N SER A 379 12.55 -4.90 -1.66
CA SER A 379 11.36 -4.07 -1.45
C SER A 379 10.77 -4.25 -0.05
N ALA A 380 10.78 -5.49 0.48
CA ALA A 380 10.20 -5.80 1.78
C ALA A 380 10.95 -5.16 2.95
N LEU A 381 12.26 -4.95 2.82
CA LEU A 381 13.10 -4.31 3.86
C LEU A 381 12.68 -2.87 4.22
N GLY A 382 11.94 -2.20 3.33
CA GLY A 382 11.37 -0.88 3.59
C GLY A 382 10.23 -0.88 4.60
N HIS A 383 9.62 -2.04 4.88
CA HIS A 383 8.40 -2.14 5.69
C HIS A 383 8.46 -3.20 6.79
N VAL A 384 9.25 -4.28 6.61
CA VAL A 384 9.36 -5.31 7.63
C VAL A 384 9.89 -4.74 8.94
N GLY A 385 9.30 -5.15 10.07
CA GLY A 385 9.67 -4.65 11.39
C GLY A 385 11.16 -4.85 11.72
N GLY A 386 11.71 -3.93 12.53
CA GLY A 386 13.13 -3.92 12.90
C GLY A 386 13.98 -2.99 12.03
N THR A 387 15.30 -3.06 12.19
CA THR A 387 16.26 -2.18 11.51
C THR A 387 17.45 -2.98 11.00
N SER A 388 17.94 -2.64 9.81
CA SER A 388 19.17 -3.21 9.27
C SER A 388 20.38 -2.39 9.69
N PRO A 389 21.51 -3.02 10.05
CA PRO A 389 22.74 -2.30 10.38
C PRO A 389 23.36 -1.64 9.15
N ASP A 390 24.16 -0.58 9.33
CA ASP A 390 24.84 0.11 8.23
C ASP A 390 25.71 -0.81 7.38
N ALA A 391 26.36 -1.80 8.01
CA ALA A 391 27.17 -2.80 7.33
C ALA A 391 26.35 -3.63 6.32
N PHE A 392 25.07 -3.90 6.60
CA PHE A 392 24.18 -4.57 5.66
C PHE A 392 23.97 -3.72 4.40
N TRP A 393 23.62 -2.44 4.56
CA TRP A 393 23.36 -1.55 3.42
C TRP A 393 24.57 -1.41 2.50
N VAL A 394 25.78 -1.32 3.08
CA VAL A 394 27.04 -1.31 2.33
C VAL A 394 27.19 -2.58 1.51
N THR A 395 27.03 -3.73 2.17
CA THR A 395 27.24 -5.04 1.57
C THR A 395 26.22 -5.29 0.46
N ALA A 396 24.94 -5.02 0.71
CA ALA A 396 23.87 -5.19 -0.26
C ALA A 396 24.05 -4.28 -1.49
N LEU A 397 24.44 -3.02 -1.29
CA LEU A 397 24.70 -2.09 -2.39
C LEU A 397 25.90 -2.54 -3.23
N ALA A 398 27.02 -2.88 -2.59
CA ALA A 398 28.21 -3.36 -3.28
C ALA A 398 27.92 -4.66 -4.06
N ALA A 399 27.19 -5.58 -3.44
CA ALA A 399 26.85 -6.86 -4.04
C ALA A 399 25.97 -6.68 -5.29
N THR A 400 24.92 -5.85 -5.20
CA THR A 400 23.98 -5.61 -6.30
C THR A 400 24.63 -4.79 -7.41
N ARG A 401 25.48 -3.81 -7.07
CA ARG A 401 26.26 -3.02 -8.03
C ARG A 401 27.22 -3.89 -8.86
N LEU A 402 27.93 -4.82 -8.22
CA LEU A 402 28.81 -5.75 -8.93
C LEU A 402 28.02 -6.64 -9.91
N ASN A 403 26.84 -7.10 -9.52
CA ASN A 403 25.98 -7.91 -10.39
C ASN A 403 25.45 -7.10 -11.57
N TYR A 404 25.03 -5.86 -11.33
CA TYR A 404 24.61 -4.94 -12.40
C TYR A 404 25.69 -4.79 -13.48
N HIS A 405 26.95 -4.56 -13.08
CA HIS A 405 28.05 -4.41 -14.03
C HIS A 405 28.46 -5.71 -14.73
N THR A 406 28.33 -6.86 -14.06
CA THR A 406 28.71 -8.17 -14.64
C THR A 406 27.67 -8.75 -15.57
N THR A 407 26.38 -8.45 -15.34
CA THR A 407 25.27 -9.02 -16.11
C THR A 407 24.68 -8.05 -17.15
N ALA A 408 25.06 -6.77 -17.10
CA ALA A 408 24.43 -5.68 -17.87
C ALA A 408 22.89 -5.69 -17.80
N GLY A 409 22.34 -6.26 -16.72
CA GLY A 409 20.96 -6.75 -16.68
C GLY A 409 19.98 -5.75 -16.07
N GLN A 410 18.83 -5.59 -16.73
CA GLN A 410 17.65 -4.88 -16.19
C GLN A 410 17.18 -5.38 -14.81
N PRO A 411 17.24 -6.69 -14.46
CA PRO A 411 16.75 -7.15 -13.15
C PRO A 411 17.49 -6.53 -11.96
N GLU A 412 18.81 -6.34 -12.05
CA GLU A 412 19.60 -5.77 -10.96
C GLU A 412 19.33 -4.28 -10.77
N ILE A 413 18.89 -3.56 -11.81
CA ILE A 413 18.48 -2.16 -11.66
C ILE A 413 17.20 -2.06 -10.82
N SER A 414 16.28 -3.02 -10.95
CA SER A 414 15.10 -3.08 -10.09
C SER A 414 15.50 -3.29 -8.63
N VAL A 415 16.37 -4.28 -8.36
CA VAL A 415 16.87 -4.56 -7.00
C VAL A 415 17.58 -3.33 -6.40
N LEU A 416 18.43 -2.63 -7.17
CA LEU A 416 19.06 -1.39 -6.73
C LEU A 416 18.04 -0.31 -6.36
N ASP A 417 16.98 -0.16 -7.16
CA ASP A 417 15.94 0.82 -6.88
C ASP A 417 15.19 0.47 -5.59
N ARG A 418 14.81 -0.81 -5.41
CA ARG A 418 14.18 -1.30 -4.17
C ARG A 418 15.07 -1.11 -2.95
N LEU A 419 16.38 -1.28 -3.08
CA LEU A 419 17.33 -1.00 -2.00
C LEU A 419 17.38 0.49 -1.64
N VAL A 420 17.39 1.39 -2.62
CA VAL A 420 17.33 2.84 -2.35
C VAL A 420 16.03 3.20 -1.63
N TYR A 421 14.91 2.57 -2.03
CA TYR A 421 13.64 2.74 -1.34
C TYR A 421 13.70 2.28 0.12
N ALA A 422 14.21 1.07 0.35
CA ALA A 422 14.36 0.53 1.69
C ALA A 422 15.29 1.38 2.58
N MET A 423 16.38 1.93 2.03
CA MET A 423 17.27 2.87 2.72
C MET A 423 16.53 4.15 3.13
N GLY A 424 15.69 4.69 2.23
CA GLY A 424 14.86 5.85 2.48
C GLY A 424 13.87 5.65 3.62
N MET A 425 13.09 4.56 3.55
CA MET A 425 12.15 4.18 4.60
C MET A 425 12.87 3.96 5.95
N ALA A 426 14.03 3.29 5.94
CA ALA A 426 14.85 3.04 7.12
C ALA A 426 15.55 4.30 7.68
N GLY A 427 15.61 5.41 6.94
CA GLY A 427 16.37 6.59 7.34
C GLY A 427 17.89 6.41 7.28
N ALA A 428 18.38 5.56 6.39
CA ALA A 428 19.80 5.29 6.21
C ALA A 428 20.49 6.41 5.39
N ASP A 429 20.48 7.65 5.91
CA ASP A 429 20.94 8.85 5.20
C ASP A 429 22.41 8.74 4.73
N GLY A 430 23.26 8.07 5.51
CA GLY A 430 24.65 7.79 5.12
C GLY A 430 24.77 6.81 3.94
N ALA A 431 23.87 5.82 3.84
CA ALA A 431 23.81 4.92 2.69
C ALA A 431 23.27 5.65 1.46
N LEU A 432 22.21 6.46 1.60
CA LEU A 432 21.65 7.27 0.52
C LEU A 432 22.67 8.29 -0.03
N SER A 433 23.45 8.93 0.85
CA SER A 433 24.49 9.89 0.45
C SER A 433 25.58 9.22 -0.39
N ARG A 434 25.93 7.97 -0.07
CA ARG A 434 26.88 7.20 -0.90
C ARG A 434 26.28 6.84 -2.26
N VAL A 435 25.02 6.42 -2.30
CA VAL A 435 24.33 6.13 -3.56
C VAL A 435 24.31 7.38 -4.46
N SER A 436 23.92 8.53 -3.91
CA SER A 436 23.80 9.78 -4.68
C SER A 436 25.15 10.27 -5.24
N ALA A 437 26.25 9.98 -4.52
CA ALA A 437 27.62 10.34 -4.89
C ALA A 437 28.34 9.32 -5.79
N THR A 438 27.78 8.12 -6.02
CA THR A 438 28.46 7.04 -6.76
C THR A 438 28.24 7.19 -8.28
N PRO A 439 29.25 7.63 -9.07
CA PRO A 439 29.05 8.09 -10.45
C PRO A 439 28.73 6.98 -11.46
N ASP A 440 29.02 5.73 -11.15
CA ASP A 440 28.78 4.59 -12.04
C ASP A 440 27.43 3.89 -11.80
N LEU A 441 26.64 4.35 -10.82
CA LEU A 441 25.23 3.93 -10.69
C LEU A 441 24.36 4.62 -11.75
N PRO A 442 23.22 4.03 -12.18
CA PRO A 442 22.31 4.68 -13.11
C PRO A 442 21.80 6.03 -12.58
N VAL A 443 21.59 7.00 -13.48
CA VAL A 443 21.13 8.36 -13.15
C VAL A 443 19.87 8.33 -12.29
N ARG A 444 18.89 7.48 -12.64
CA ARG A 444 17.62 7.34 -11.92
C ARG A 444 17.78 6.89 -10.47
N ILE A 445 18.74 6.00 -10.21
CA ILE A 445 19.01 5.46 -8.87
C ILE A 445 19.61 6.55 -7.98
N ARG A 446 20.54 7.34 -8.54
CA ARG A 446 21.08 8.51 -7.84
C ARG A 446 20.03 9.59 -7.58
N ALA A 447 19.16 9.85 -8.57
CA ALA A 447 18.07 10.81 -8.43
C ALA A 447 17.11 10.41 -7.31
N SER A 448 16.72 9.13 -7.24
CA SER A 448 15.89 8.59 -6.16
C SER A 448 16.53 8.78 -4.78
N ALA A 449 17.84 8.54 -4.66
CA ALA A 449 18.55 8.78 -3.40
C ALA A 449 18.59 10.28 -3.03
N ARG A 450 18.76 11.19 -4.00
CA ARG A 450 18.71 12.64 -3.77
C ARG A 450 17.31 13.10 -3.35
N TRP A 451 16.26 12.53 -3.92
CA TRP A 451 14.89 12.83 -3.55
C TRP A 451 14.63 12.56 -2.06
N TRP A 452 15.06 11.40 -1.55
CA TRP A 452 14.99 11.11 -0.11
C TRP A 452 15.75 12.11 0.75
N LEU A 453 16.97 12.47 0.32
CA LEU A 453 17.83 13.43 1.03
C LEU A 453 17.27 14.87 0.96
N SER A 454 16.43 15.19 -0.03
CA SER A 454 15.79 16.50 -0.15
C SER A 454 14.55 16.67 0.73
N LEU A 455 13.99 15.57 1.25
CA LEU A 455 12.83 15.64 2.14
C LEU A 455 13.19 16.32 3.46
N SER A 456 12.40 17.33 3.84
CA SER A 456 12.59 18.05 5.10
C SER A 456 12.62 17.09 6.30
N PRO A 457 13.53 17.29 7.27
CA PRO A 457 13.54 16.52 8.51
C PRO A 457 12.20 16.52 9.25
N CYS A 458 11.45 17.64 9.21
CA CYS A 458 10.15 17.71 9.87
C CYS A 458 9.11 16.79 9.20
N LEU A 459 9.11 16.68 7.87
CA LEU A 459 8.24 15.76 7.12
C LEU A 459 8.58 14.30 7.42
N ARG A 460 9.87 13.97 7.43
CA ARG A 460 10.34 12.61 7.74
C ARG A 460 10.02 12.23 9.19
N GLN A 461 10.15 13.16 10.12
CA GLN A 461 9.76 12.95 11.51
C GLN A 461 8.24 12.80 11.65
N SER A 462 7.47 13.63 10.96
CA SER A 462 6.00 13.59 10.93
C SER A 462 5.51 12.24 10.43
N ALA A 463 5.96 11.78 9.27
CA ALA A 463 5.59 10.46 8.74
C ALA A 463 5.94 9.27 9.67
N ARG A 464 6.88 9.46 10.60
CA ARG A 464 7.30 8.47 11.58
C ARG A 464 6.53 8.57 12.91
N THR A 465 5.63 9.53 13.08
CA THR A 465 4.68 9.61 14.19
C THR A 465 3.28 9.18 13.74
#